data_AF-A0A9W4RLB0-F1
#
_entry.id   AF-A0A9W4RLB0-F1
#
_cell.length_a   1.000
_cell.length_b   1.000
_cell.length_c   1.000
_cell.angle_alpha   90.00
_cell.angle_beta   90.00
_cell.angle_gamma   90.00
#
_symmetry.space_group_name_H-M   'P 1'
#
loop_
_entity.id
_entity.type
_entity.pdbx_description
1 polymer ?
#
loop_
_entity_poly.entity_id
_entity_poly.type
_entity_poly.pdbx_seq_one_letter_code
_entity_poly.pdbx_strand_id
1 'polypeptide(L)'
;MIQAFAAFTTRWLMTLIVAIALHSASFVHGLPASESADLSTDLRRAPTGNFHLESRQDIPDALAKFPSGPLNQFLRLISTLPAGAAALDAVGLVLTPLQQSLADAVGIDTTENGLAPNATCADITVIFARGTTEPGNVGLVTGPPFFDALKKQAAGKSINIQGVAYPATFEGFNNNGTEGVPSMTNFINKAITNCPNSKIAISGYSQGALVVRSTTQSLPAATMARINSVLTFGDPGYPNPIPGADGKTQIICHDDDAVCKGGFITVDHLTYAENATTAAEFVLQKAD
;
A
#
# COMPACT_ATOMS: atom_id res chain seq x y z
N MET A 1 -53.16 -17.83 -10.50
CA MET A 1 -51.85 -18.50 -10.41
C MET A 1 -50.88 -17.74 -9.49
N ILE A 2 -51.34 -17.29 -8.31
CA ILE A 2 -50.53 -16.54 -7.31
C ILE A 2 -50.78 -17.05 -5.87
N GLN A 3 -51.71 -17.99 -5.64
CA GLN A 3 -52.02 -18.50 -4.28
C GLN A 3 -51.43 -19.88 -3.94
N ALA A 4 -50.66 -20.51 -4.83
CA ALA A 4 -50.09 -21.85 -4.59
C ALA A 4 -48.64 -21.86 -4.07
N PHE A 5 -47.93 -20.71 -4.08
CA PHE A 5 -46.51 -20.65 -3.68
C PHE A 5 -46.27 -20.28 -2.21
N ALA A 6 -47.29 -19.81 -1.50
CA ALA A 6 -47.14 -19.37 -0.10
C ALA A 6 -47.27 -20.52 0.94
N ALA A 7 -47.70 -21.72 0.52
CA ALA A 7 -47.93 -22.85 1.43
C ALA A 7 -46.76 -23.86 1.52
N PHE A 8 -45.69 -23.68 0.74
CA PHE A 8 -44.58 -24.64 0.69
C PHE A 8 -43.38 -24.26 1.58
N THR A 9 -43.31 -23.03 2.09
CA THR A 9 -42.14 -22.51 2.81
C THR A 9 -42.28 -22.51 4.33
N THR A 10 -43.48 -22.70 4.88
CA THR A 10 -43.71 -22.74 6.35
C THR A 10 -43.52 -24.11 6.97
N ARG A 11 -43.44 -25.19 6.18
CA ARG A 11 -43.32 -26.57 6.71
C ARG A 11 -41.88 -27.06 6.91
N TRP A 12 -40.89 -26.34 6.38
CA TRP A 12 -39.46 -26.68 6.53
C TRP A 12 -38.73 -25.83 7.57
N LEU A 13 -39.31 -24.72 8.02
CA LEU A 13 -38.70 -23.85 9.02
C LEU A 13 -38.95 -24.33 10.47
N MET A 14 -39.95 -25.19 10.71
CA MET A 14 -40.29 -25.70 12.04
C MET A 14 -39.55 -27.00 12.40
N THR A 15 -39.04 -27.75 11.42
CA THR A 15 -38.37 -29.04 11.65
C THR A 15 -36.87 -28.88 11.98
N LEU A 16 -36.25 -27.75 11.64
CA LEU A 16 -34.82 -27.51 11.94
C LEU A 16 -34.60 -26.93 13.36
N ILE A 17 -35.62 -26.27 13.94
CA ILE A 17 -35.51 -25.64 15.27
C ILE A 17 -35.68 -26.67 16.40
N VAL A 18 -36.30 -27.83 16.14
CA VAL A 18 -36.48 -28.90 17.15
C VAL A 18 -35.25 -29.83 17.26
N ALA A 19 -34.34 -29.82 16.27
CA ALA A 19 -33.16 -30.69 16.27
C ALA A 19 -31.97 -30.16 17.10
N ILE A 20 -31.97 -28.88 17.49
CA ILE A 20 -30.84 -28.25 18.22
C ILE A 20 -31.11 -28.14 19.74
N ALA A 21 -32.32 -28.42 20.21
CA ALA A 21 -32.69 -28.29 21.63
C ALA A 21 -32.62 -29.59 22.46
N LEU A 22 -32.01 -30.67 21.96
CA LEU A 22 -32.02 -31.98 22.64
C LEU A 22 -30.65 -32.69 22.78
N HIS A 23 -29.53 -31.95 22.81
CA HIS A 23 -28.21 -32.55 23.05
C HIS A 23 -27.41 -31.91 24.20
N SER A 24 -28.09 -31.40 25.23
CA SER A 24 -27.43 -30.95 26.45
C SER A 24 -28.17 -31.41 27.69
N ALA A 25 -28.05 -32.70 28.01
CA ALA A 25 -28.21 -33.21 29.37
C ALA A 25 -27.52 -34.58 29.51
N SER A 26 -26.61 -34.64 30.49
CA SER A 26 -26.18 -35.84 31.23
C SER A 26 -25.20 -36.78 30.55
N PHE A 27 -23.92 -36.68 30.96
CA PHE A 27 -23.20 -37.81 31.58
C PHE A 27 -22.08 -37.26 32.47
N VAL A 28 -22.43 -37.01 33.74
CA VAL A 28 -21.49 -37.02 34.85
C VAL A 28 -21.38 -38.48 35.26
N HIS A 29 -20.27 -39.17 34.97
CA HIS A 29 -19.79 -40.38 35.67
C HIS A 29 -18.31 -40.58 35.28
N GLY A 30 -17.48 -40.82 36.30
CA GLY A 30 -16.04 -40.63 36.28
C GLY A 30 -15.22 -41.55 35.37
N LEU A 31 -14.01 -41.07 35.09
CA LEU A 31 -12.90 -41.80 34.48
C LEU A 31 -11.62 -41.54 35.31
N PRO A 32 -10.64 -42.46 35.25
CA PRO A 32 -9.77 -42.82 36.37
C PRO A 32 -8.60 -41.86 36.55
N ALA A 33 -8.01 -41.90 37.76
CA ALA A 33 -6.79 -41.19 38.11
C ALA A 33 -5.63 -41.60 37.18
N SER A 34 -5.11 -40.66 36.40
CA SER A 34 -3.86 -40.82 35.65
C SER A 34 -2.67 -40.49 36.55
N GLU A 35 -1.69 -41.39 36.51
CA GLU A 35 -0.45 -41.43 37.26
C GLU A 35 0.34 -40.10 37.28
N SER A 36 0.88 -39.78 38.45
CA SER A 36 1.89 -38.76 38.66
C SER A 36 3.23 -39.21 38.05
N ALA A 37 3.58 -38.65 36.89
CA ALA A 37 4.95 -38.64 36.42
C ALA A 37 5.74 -37.59 37.21
N ASP A 38 6.64 -38.09 38.03
CA ASP A 38 7.64 -37.38 38.82
C ASP A 38 8.59 -36.63 37.86
N LEU A 39 8.43 -35.30 37.73
CA LEU A 39 9.42 -34.45 37.09
C LEU A 39 10.18 -33.68 38.16
N SER A 40 11.18 -34.37 38.70
CA SER A 40 12.16 -33.87 39.64
C SER A 40 12.79 -32.54 39.17
N THR A 41 12.62 -31.52 39.99
CA THR A 41 13.57 -30.45 40.30
C THR A 41 14.78 -30.29 39.37
N ASP A 42 14.70 -29.36 38.41
CA ASP A 42 15.88 -28.57 38.04
C ASP A 42 15.48 -27.12 37.73
N LEU A 43 15.10 -26.41 38.77
CA LEU A 43 14.80 -24.97 38.77
C LEU A 43 15.89 -24.23 39.56
N ARG A 44 17.17 -24.54 39.30
CA ARG A 44 18.32 -23.78 39.83
C ARG A 44 19.51 -23.75 38.88
N ARG A 45 19.35 -23.14 37.71
CA ARG A 45 20.46 -22.41 37.05
C ARG A 45 19.93 -21.34 36.11
N ALA A 46 19.67 -20.14 36.64
CA ALA A 46 19.60 -18.96 35.81
C ALA A 46 20.98 -18.74 35.17
N PRO A 47 21.09 -18.62 33.83
CA PRO A 47 22.29 -18.03 33.28
C PRO A 47 22.24 -16.55 33.65
N THR A 48 23.16 -16.11 34.51
CA THR A 48 23.53 -14.71 34.68
C THR A 48 24.23 -14.23 33.40
N GLY A 49 23.52 -14.26 32.28
CA GLY A 49 23.87 -13.48 31.12
C GLY A 49 23.23 -12.12 31.34
N ASN A 50 24.02 -11.06 31.32
CA ASN A 50 23.49 -9.73 31.11
C ASN A 50 22.54 -9.81 29.91
N PHE A 51 21.22 -9.73 30.16
CA PHE A 51 20.28 -9.32 29.13
C PHE A 51 20.57 -7.84 28.89
N HIS A 52 21.65 -7.61 28.14
CA HIS A 52 21.79 -6.38 27.40
C HIS A 52 20.62 -6.44 26.42
N LEU A 53 19.60 -5.62 26.66
CA LEU A 53 18.73 -5.19 25.57
C LEU A 53 19.71 -4.68 24.51
N GLU A 54 19.85 -5.43 23.42
CA GLU A 54 20.59 -4.94 22.27
C GLU A 54 20.01 -3.57 21.92
N SER A 55 20.90 -2.63 21.62
CA SER A 55 20.55 -1.31 21.11
C SER A 55 19.46 -1.47 20.06
N ARG A 56 18.50 -0.54 19.98
CA ARG A 56 17.52 -0.50 18.88
C ARG A 56 18.26 -0.86 17.59
N GLN A 57 17.73 -1.79 16.79
CA GLN A 57 18.14 -1.84 15.37
C GLN A 57 18.09 -0.40 14.86
N ASP A 58 19.19 0.06 14.27
CA ASP A 58 19.28 1.41 13.74
C ASP A 58 18.11 1.60 12.78
N ILE A 59 17.13 2.43 13.18
CA ILE A 59 15.96 2.72 12.36
C ILE A 59 16.47 3.61 11.23
N PRO A 60 16.27 3.24 9.95
CA PRO A 60 16.69 4.08 8.84
C PRO A 60 16.17 5.50 8.97
N ASP A 61 16.95 6.50 8.55
CA ASP A 61 16.61 7.93 8.69
C ASP A 61 15.24 8.27 8.07
N ALA A 62 14.88 7.61 6.97
CA ALA A 62 13.57 7.72 6.33
C ALA A 62 12.40 7.41 7.28
N LEU A 63 12.59 6.47 8.21
CA LEU A 63 11.61 6.03 9.19
C LEU A 63 11.77 6.72 10.55
N ALA A 64 12.97 7.20 10.88
CA ALA A 64 13.29 7.83 12.16
C ALA A 64 12.46 9.08 12.48
N LYS A 65 11.89 9.72 11.45
CA LYS A 65 10.97 10.86 11.60
C LYS A 65 9.63 10.51 12.26
N PHE A 66 9.24 9.22 12.28
CA PHE A 66 7.96 8.79 12.83
C PHE A 66 8.06 8.45 14.33
N PRO A 67 6.99 8.66 15.12
CA PRO A 67 6.97 8.29 16.54
C PRO A 67 7.19 6.78 16.73
N SER A 68 8.15 6.41 17.58
CA SER A 68 8.60 5.03 17.71
C SER A 68 7.52 4.04 18.17
N GLY A 69 6.50 4.47 18.91
CA GLY A 69 5.40 3.60 19.35
C GLY A 69 4.57 3.06 18.17
N PRO A 70 3.80 3.92 17.48
CA PRO A 70 3.05 3.55 16.28
C PRO A 70 3.92 2.94 15.17
N LEU A 71 5.16 3.43 14.99
CA LEU A 71 6.09 2.87 14.00
C LEU A 71 6.44 1.41 14.32
N ASN A 72 6.78 1.10 15.58
CA ASN A 72 7.07 -0.27 15.99
C ASN A 72 5.85 -1.19 15.83
N GLN A 73 4.64 -0.68 16.08
CA GLN A 73 3.41 -1.45 15.86
C GLN A 73 3.21 -1.75 14.36
N PHE A 74 3.46 -0.77 13.50
CA PHE A 74 3.35 -0.93 12.05
C PHE A 74 4.36 -1.95 11.51
N LEU A 75 5.63 -1.82 11.89
CA LEU A 75 6.69 -2.75 11.48
C LEU A 75 6.41 -4.19 11.96
N ARG A 76 5.91 -4.34 13.19
CA ARG A 76 5.49 -5.65 13.70
C ARG A 76 4.37 -6.26 12.86
N LEU A 77 3.31 -5.50 12.57
CA LEU A 77 2.19 -6.01 11.79
C LEU A 77 2.60 -6.48 10.40
N ILE A 78 3.45 -5.72 9.70
CA ILE A 78 3.99 -6.11 8.39
C ILE A 78 4.79 -7.41 8.48
N SER A 79 5.63 -7.56 9.51
CA SER A 79 6.45 -8.76 9.70
C SER A 79 5.65 -10.04 10.01
N THR A 80 4.40 -9.89 10.48
CA THR A 80 3.53 -11.00 10.89
C THR A 80 2.33 -11.18 9.95
N LEU A 81 2.40 -10.64 8.73
CA LEU A 81 1.28 -10.70 7.79
C LEU A 81 0.93 -12.16 7.44
N PRO A 82 -0.37 -12.53 7.47
CA PRO A 82 -0.80 -13.89 7.17
C PRO A 82 -0.60 -14.21 5.68
N ALA A 83 -0.42 -15.49 5.36
CA ALA A 83 -0.39 -15.93 3.97
C ALA A 83 -1.79 -15.87 3.33
N GLY A 84 -1.87 -15.35 2.10
CA GLY A 84 -3.09 -15.34 1.27
C GLY A 84 -3.82 -13.99 1.22
N ALA A 85 -4.30 -13.61 0.02
CA ALA A 85 -4.83 -12.27 -0.28
C ALA A 85 -5.98 -11.84 0.64
N ALA A 86 -6.99 -12.68 0.86
CA ALA A 86 -8.13 -12.33 1.71
C ALA A 86 -7.74 -12.08 3.18
N ALA A 87 -6.75 -12.84 3.69
CA ALA A 87 -6.23 -12.63 5.03
C ALA A 87 -5.41 -11.33 5.11
N LEU A 88 -4.66 -11.00 4.04
CA LEU A 88 -3.92 -9.75 3.93
C LEU A 88 -4.83 -8.53 3.82
N ASP A 89 -5.94 -8.62 3.08
CA ASP A 89 -6.91 -7.52 2.96
C ASP A 89 -7.60 -7.19 4.29
N ALA A 90 -7.91 -8.22 5.09
CA ALA A 90 -8.39 -8.03 6.45
C ALA A 90 -7.37 -7.28 7.32
N VAL A 91 -6.07 -7.54 7.13
CA VAL A 91 -5.01 -6.78 7.82
C VAL A 91 -4.88 -5.36 7.26
N GLY A 92 -5.19 -5.13 5.98
CA GLY A 92 -5.29 -3.80 5.40
C GLY A 92 -6.23 -2.86 6.16
N LEU A 93 -7.36 -3.38 6.67
CA LEU A 93 -8.30 -2.62 7.52
C LEU A 93 -7.67 -2.10 8.82
N VAL A 94 -6.56 -2.70 9.26
CA VAL A 94 -5.79 -2.28 10.45
C VAL A 94 -4.57 -1.44 10.04
N LEU A 95 -3.88 -1.83 8.97
CA LEU A 95 -2.69 -1.14 8.48
C LEU A 95 -3.00 0.27 7.99
N THR A 96 -4.07 0.47 7.22
CA THR A 96 -4.39 1.80 6.66
C THR A 96 -4.65 2.84 7.76
N PRO A 97 -5.50 2.58 8.78
CA PRO A 97 -5.70 3.54 9.87
C PRO A 97 -4.43 3.77 10.72
N LEU A 98 -3.59 2.75 10.90
CA LEU A 98 -2.33 2.89 11.63
C LEU A 98 -1.35 3.80 10.86
N GLN A 99 -1.25 3.63 9.55
CA GLN A 99 -0.46 4.52 8.70
C GLN A 99 -1.04 5.95 8.68
N GLN A 100 -2.37 6.12 8.64
CA GLN A 100 -2.96 7.46 8.77
C GLN A 100 -2.60 8.10 10.12
N SER A 101 -2.65 7.34 11.22
CA SER A 101 -2.24 7.83 12.54
C SER A 101 -0.78 8.25 12.58
N LEU A 102 0.10 7.54 11.87
CA LEU A 102 1.51 7.92 11.69
C LEU A 102 1.63 9.24 10.91
N ALA A 103 0.87 9.40 9.82
CA ALA A 103 0.85 10.61 9.02
C ALA A 103 0.37 11.82 9.84
N ASP A 104 -0.75 11.68 10.56
CA ASP A 104 -1.32 12.72 11.41
C ASP A 104 -0.34 13.16 12.49
N ALA A 105 0.39 12.22 13.09
CA ALA A 105 1.36 12.50 14.15
C ALA A 105 2.55 13.36 13.71
N VAL A 106 2.84 13.40 12.40
CA VAL A 106 3.92 14.21 11.82
C VAL A 106 3.41 15.29 10.85
N GLY A 107 2.10 15.47 10.75
CA GLY A 107 1.47 16.49 9.91
C GLY A 107 1.63 16.25 8.40
N ILE A 108 1.70 14.99 7.95
CA ILE A 108 1.75 14.66 6.52
C ILE A 108 0.33 14.54 5.96
N ASP A 109 0.05 15.26 4.87
CA ASP A 109 -1.17 15.08 4.09
C ASP A 109 -1.04 13.84 3.19
N THR A 110 -1.99 12.91 3.32
CA THR A 110 -2.05 11.66 2.56
C THR A 110 -2.94 11.78 1.33
N THR A 111 -3.52 12.96 1.08
CA THR A 111 -4.49 13.22 0.02
C THR A 111 -4.16 14.47 -0.79
N GLU A 112 -3.83 14.30 -2.07
CA GLU A 112 -3.51 15.38 -2.99
C GLU A 112 -4.53 15.45 -4.14
N ASN A 113 -5.12 16.63 -4.38
CA ASN A 113 -6.21 16.85 -5.34
C ASN A 113 -5.95 18.02 -6.30
N GLY A 114 -4.72 18.13 -6.80
CA GLY A 114 -4.26 19.23 -7.67
C GLY A 114 -4.94 19.33 -9.04
N LEU A 115 -5.78 18.36 -9.43
CA LEU A 115 -6.62 18.42 -10.64
C LEU A 115 -8.13 18.48 -10.32
N ALA A 116 -8.49 18.97 -9.14
CA ALA A 116 -9.87 19.28 -8.79
C ALA A 116 -10.49 20.32 -9.76
N PRO A 117 -11.83 20.39 -9.88
CA PRO A 117 -12.48 21.43 -10.68
C PRO A 117 -12.00 22.83 -10.27
N ASN A 118 -11.66 23.66 -11.27
CA ASN A 118 -11.09 25.01 -11.10
C ASN A 118 -9.66 25.09 -10.54
N ALA A 119 -8.94 23.98 -10.43
CA ALA A 119 -7.51 24.03 -10.13
C ALA A 119 -6.76 24.85 -11.18
N THR A 120 -5.88 25.74 -10.73
CA THR A 120 -4.99 26.49 -11.64
C THR A 120 -3.98 25.56 -12.26
N CYS A 121 -3.65 25.77 -13.53
CA CYS A 121 -2.60 25.00 -14.17
C CYS A 121 -1.24 25.28 -13.51
N ALA A 122 -0.45 24.22 -13.40
CA ALA A 122 0.92 24.25 -12.92
C ALA A 122 1.88 23.97 -14.09
N ASP A 123 3.13 24.41 -13.96
CA ASP A 123 4.19 24.10 -14.93
C ASP A 123 4.44 22.59 -15.01
N ILE A 124 4.30 21.88 -13.89
CA ILE A 124 4.42 20.42 -13.80
C ILE A 124 3.22 19.85 -13.06
N THR A 125 2.63 18.79 -13.62
CA THR A 125 1.59 17.99 -12.96
C THR A 125 2.10 16.58 -12.73
N VAL A 126 2.11 16.14 -11.48
CA VAL A 126 2.43 14.76 -11.08
C VAL A 126 1.15 14.02 -10.77
N ILE A 127 0.93 12.87 -11.42
CA ILE A 127 -0.17 11.95 -11.11
C ILE A 127 0.44 10.73 -10.42
N PHE A 128 0.11 10.52 -9.15
CA PHE A 128 0.78 9.54 -8.29
C PHE A 128 -0.16 8.44 -7.81
N ALA A 129 0.24 7.18 -7.93
CA ALA A 129 -0.44 6.03 -7.33
C ALA A 129 0.32 5.51 -6.11
N ARG A 130 -0.35 5.46 -4.96
CA ARG A 130 0.22 5.00 -3.67
C ARG A 130 0.49 3.49 -3.63
N GLY A 131 1.05 2.99 -2.54
CA GLY A 131 1.27 1.56 -2.31
C GLY A 131 0.05 0.85 -1.69
N THR A 132 0.13 -0.48 -1.64
CA THR A 132 -0.91 -1.31 -1.00
C THR A 132 -1.10 -0.90 0.45
N THR A 133 -2.37 -0.76 0.87
CA THR A 133 -2.82 -0.30 2.20
C THR A 133 -2.42 1.11 2.61
N GLU A 134 -1.72 1.87 1.76
CA GLU A 134 -1.37 3.24 2.11
C GLU A 134 -2.64 4.10 2.28
N PRO A 135 -2.63 5.09 3.19
CA PRO A 135 -3.78 5.95 3.43
C PRO A 135 -3.97 7.00 2.32
N GLY A 136 -5.16 7.62 2.31
CA GLY A 136 -5.52 8.68 1.37
C GLY A 136 -5.40 8.26 -0.09
N ASN A 137 -4.87 9.14 -0.95
CA ASN A 137 -4.66 8.86 -2.38
C ASN A 137 -3.19 8.93 -2.83
N VAL A 138 -2.28 9.41 -1.97
CA VAL A 138 -0.82 9.46 -2.22
C VAL A 138 0.02 8.76 -1.17
N GLY A 139 -0.59 8.26 -0.09
CA GLY A 139 0.11 7.52 0.93
C GLY A 139 1.00 8.38 1.83
N LEU A 140 2.00 7.75 2.42
CA LEU A 140 2.81 8.31 3.50
C LEU A 140 4.31 8.20 3.23
N VAL A 141 4.79 7.02 2.81
CA VAL A 141 6.21 6.69 2.91
C VAL A 141 7.03 7.22 1.74
N THR A 142 6.45 7.26 0.54
CA THR A 142 7.17 7.61 -0.70
C THR A 142 6.65 8.88 -1.36
N GLY A 143 5.33 9.01 -1.50
CA GLY A 143 4.69 10.13 -2.21
C GLY A 143 5.04 11.50 -1.61
N PRO A 144 4.64 11.80 -0.36
CA PRO A 144 4.89 13.11 0.24
C PRO A 144 6.38 13.52 0.27
N PRO A 145 7.35 12.66 0.67
CA PRO A 145 8.77 13.00 0.59
C PRO A 145 9.24 13.37 -0.83
N PHE A 146 8.78 12.64 -1.84
CA PHE A 146 9.07 12.94 -3.24
C PHE A 146 8.47 14.28 -3.67
N PHE A 147 7.22 14.59 -3.31
CA PHE A 147 6.59 15.85 -3.66
C PHE A 147 7.27 17.05 -3.00
N ASP A 148 7.68 16.91 -1.74
CA ASP A 148 8.41 17.95 -1.02
C ASP A 148 9.77 18.23 -1.65
N ALA A 149 10.51 17.18 -2.03
CA ALA A 149 11.76 17.32 -2.76
C ALA A 149 11.56 18.00 -4.12
N LEU A 150 10.51 17.61 -4.87
CA LEU A 150 10.18 18.22 -6.15
C LEU A 150 9.83 19.70 -6.00
N LYS A 151 8.93 20.06 -5.09
CA LYS A 151 8.54 21.46 -4.81
C LYS A 151 9.75 22.30 -4.39
N LYS A 152 10.66 21.74 -3.58
CA LYS A 152 11.89 22.41 -3.13
C LYS A 152 12.87 22.69 -4.28
N GLN A 153 13.01 21.76 -5.23
CA GLN A 153 13.96 21.86 -6.33
C GLN A 153 13.40 22.58 -7.57
N ALA A 154 12.09 22.77 -7.65
CA ALA A 154 11.39 23.31 -8.82
C ALA A 154 11.80 24.74 -9.23
N ALA A 155 12.61 25.45 -8.43
CA ALA A 155 13.24 26.73 -8.77
C ALA A 155 12.26 27.79 -9.35
N GLY A 156 11.07 27.89 -8.77
CA GLY A 156 10.03 28.83 -9.18
C GLY A 156 8.97 28.27 -10.14
N LYS A 157 9.12 27.03 -10.62
CA LYS A 157 8.04 26.30 -11.32
C LYS A 157 6.94 25.92 -10.33
N SER A 158 5.71 26.11 -10.74
CA SER A 158 4.51 25.66 -10.04
C SER A 158 4.29 24.15 -10.23
N ILE A 159 3.88 23.46 -9.17
CA ILE A 159 3.69 21.99 -9.15
C ILE A 159 2.28 21.66 -8.68
N ASN A 160 1.53 20.87 -9.46
CA ASN A 160 0.31 20.21 -9.02
C ASN A 160 0.57 18.73 -8.76
N ILE A 161 0.06 18.21 -7.65
CA ILE A 161 0.08 16.79 -7.33
C ILE A 161 -1.36 16.26 -7.35
N GLN A 162 -1.60 15.16 -8.05
CA GLN A 162 -2.89 14.48 -8.07
C GLN A 162 -2.70 13.01 -7.69
N GLY A 163 -3.29 12.60 -6.57
CA GLY A 163 -3.32 11.19 -6.21
C GLY A 163 -4.36 10.41 -7.03
N VAL A 164 -4.01 9.19 -7.41
CA VAL A 164 -4.93 8.25 -8.06
C VAL A 164 -5.89 7.70 -7.02
N ALA A 165 -7.19 7.90 -7.25
CA ALA A 165 -8.23 7.33 -6.42
C ALA A 165 -8.46 5.86 -6.80
N TYR A 166 -8.04 4.94 -5.94
CA TYR A 166 -8.28 3.51 -6.07
C TYR A 166 -8.13 2.80 -4.69
N PRO A 167 -8.76 1.64 -4.47
CA PRO A 167 -8.75 0.94 -3.18
C PRO A 167 -7.38 0.62 -2.58
N ALA A 168 -6.41 0.24 -3.43
CA ALA A 168 -5.05 -0.14 -3.01
C ALA A 168 -4.98 -1.37 -2.08
N THR A 169 -5.71 -2.42 -2.40
CA THR A 169 -5.78 -3.67 -1.62
C THR A 169 -4.70 -4.68 -2.00
N PHE A 170 -4.50 -5.75 -1.24
CA PHE A 170 -3.63 -6.85 -1.66
C PHE A 170 -4.23 -7.64 -2.82
N GLU A 171 -5.56 -7.80 -2.87
CA GLU A 171 -6.24 -8.32 -4.06
C GLU A 171 -5.87 -7.51 -5.32
N GLY A 172 -5.95 -6.18 -5.23
CA GLY A 172 -5.55 -5.28 -6.32
C GLY A 172 -4.10 -5.46 -6.76
N PHE A 173 -3.20 -5.77 -5.81
CA PHE A 173 -1.78 -5.96 -6.08
C PHE A 173 -1.58 -7.22 -6.92
N ASN A 174 -2.25 -8.30 -6.51
CA ASN A 174 -2.25 -9.56 -7.25
C ASN A 174 -2.94 -9.44 -8.63
N ASN A 175 -3.75 -8.39 -8.83
CA ASN A 175 -4.39 -8.05 -10.10
C ASN A 175 -3.73 -6.87 -10.84
N ASN A 176 -2.40 -6.72 -10.69
CA ASN A 176 -1.57 -5.73 -11.40
C ASN A 176 -2.02 -4.27 -11.27
N GLY A 177 -2.68 -3.91 -10.16
CA GLY A 177 -3.17 -2.55 -9.93
C GLY A 177 -4.17 -2.06 -10.97
N THR A 178 -4.81 -2.97 -11.71
CA THR A 178 -5.70 -2.61 -12.83
C THR A 178 -6.89 -1.74 -12.41
N GLU A 179 -7.33 -1.86 -11.16
CA GLU A 179 -8.35 -0.99 -10.54
C GLU A 179 -7.99 0.50 -10.52
N GLY A 180 -6.69 0.86 -10.52
CA GLY A 180 -6.23 2.24 -10.55
C GLY A 180 -6.14 2.84 -11.96
N VAL A 181 -6.12 2.01 -13.01
CA VAL A 181 -5.92 2.42 -14.41
C VAL A 181 -6.99 3.41 -14.88
N PRO A 182 -8.30 3.21 -14.64
CA PRO A 182 -9.31 4.18 -15.06
C PRO A 182 -9.12 5.56 -14.44
N SER A 183 -8.74 5.59 -13.15
CA SER A 183 -8.52 6.81 -12.38
C SER A 183 -7.28 7.56 -12.87
N MET A 184 -6.14 6.86 -13.03
CA MET A 184 -4.91 7.46 -13.57
C MET A 184 -5.11 7.96 -14.99
N THR A 185 -5.73 7.16 -15.87
CA THR A 185 -6.05 7.56 -17.26
C THR A 185 -6.93 8.80 -17.32
N ASN A 186 -7.95 8.88 -16.47
CA ASN A 186 -8.81 10.06 -16.38
C ASN A 186 -8.02 11.32 -15.99
N PHE A 187 -7.14 11.23 -14.99
CA PHE A 187 -6.33 12.37 -14.58
C PHE A 187 -5.28 12.76 -15.63
N ILE A 188 -4.70 11.81 -16.36
CA ILE A 188 -3.81 12.10 -17.50
C ILE A 188 -4.59 12.90 -18.55
N ASN A 189 -5.78 12.43 -18.96
CA ASN A 189 -6.60 13.11 -19.94
C ASN A 189 -7.05 14.50 -19.46
N LYS A 190 -7.38 14.65 -18.17
CA LYS A 190 -7.70 15.96 -17.57
C LYS A 190 -6.52 16.91 -17.60
N ALA A 191 -5.32 16.46 -17.23
CA ALA A 191 -4.11 17.28 -17.31
C ALA A 191 -3.84 17.73 -18.74
N ILE A 192 -3.93 16.81 -19.71
CA ILE A 192 -3.75 17.11 -21.14
C ILE A 192 -4.76 18.14 -21.66
N THR A 193 -6.02 18.03 -21.26
CA THR A 193 -7.12 18.84 -21.78
C THR A 193 -7.20 20.21 -21.12
N ASN A 194 -7.10 20.25 -19.78
CA ASN A 194 -7.30 21.47 -19.01
C ASN A 194 -6.02 22.29 -18.91
N CYS A 195 -4.86 21.63 -18.92
CA CYS A 195 -3.55 22.26 -18.76
C CYS A 195 -2.57 21.78 -19.84
N PRO A 196 -2.83 22.10 -21.13
CA PRO A 196 -2.10 21.53 -22.26
C PRO A 196 -0.60 21.86 -22.26
N ASN A 197 -0.19 22.92 -21.56
CA ASN A 197 1.20 23.36 -21.43
C ASN A 197 1.92 22.73 -20.23
N SER A 198 1.19 22.08 -19.31
CA SER A 198 1.78 21.45 -18.13
C SER A 198 2.58 20.21 -18.55
N LYS A 199 3.76 20.04 -17.95
CA LYS A 199 4.60 18.86 -18.15
C LYS A 199 4.06 17.74 -17.25
N ILE A 200 3.70 16.61 -17.84
CA ILE A 200 2.98 15.54 -17.12
C ILE A 200 3.98 14.47 -16.70
N ALA A 201 4.10 14.27 -15.39
CA ALA A 201 4.78 13.12 -14.81
C ALA A 201 3.75 12.14 -14.27
N ILE A 202 3.92 10.85 -14.54
CA ILE A 202 3.17 9.80 -13.84
C ILE A 202 4.13 9.03 -12.95
N SER A 203 3.69 8.71 -11.74
CA SER A 203 4.53 8.02 -10.78
C SER A 203 3.74 7.03 -9.93
N GLY A 204 4.42 6.02 -9.41
CA GLY A 204 3.78 5.07 -8.50
C GLY A 204 4.75 4.31 -7.61
N TYR A 205 4.29 3.91 -6.43
CA TYR A 205 5.06 3.16 -5.45
C TYR A 205 4.44 1.78 -5.20
N SER A 206 5.24 0.71 -5.20
CA SER A 206 4.79 -0.65 -4.91
C SER A 206 3.67 -1.09 -5.88
N GLN A 207 2.48 -1.39 -5.39
CA GLN A 207 1.29 -1.55 -6.23
C GLN A 207 1.03 -0.40 -7.20
N GLY A 208 1.26 0.84 -6.78
CA GLY A 208 1.12 2.01 -7.64
C GLY A 208 2.05 1.96 -8.85
N ALA A 209 3.20 1.30 -8.76
CA ALA A 209 4.05 1.04 -9.93
C ALA A 209 3.36 0.07 -10.91
N LEU A 210 2.62 -0.92 -10.41
CA LEU A 210 1.77 -1.77 -11.26
C LEU A 210 0.63 -0.97 -11.90
N VAL A 211 0.01 -0.03 -11.16
CA VAL A 211 -0.98 0.91 -11.72
C VAL A 211 -0.37 1.70 -12.88
N VAL A 212 0.84 2.24 -12.72
CA VAL A 212 1.58 2.96 -13.76
C VAL A 212 1.80 2.06 -14.98
N ARG A 213 2.38 0.87 -14.80
CA ARG A 213 2.65 -0.09 -15.89
C ARG A 213 1.39 -0.48 -16.66
N SER A 214 0.34 -0.85 -15.94
CA SER A 214 -0.95 -1.21 -16.52
C SER A 214 -1.57 -0.03 -17.28
N THR A 215 -1.39 1.20 -16.75
CA THR A 215 -1.85 2.42 -17.42
C THR A 215 -1.08 2.64 -18.72
N THR A 216 0.26 2.65 -18.70
CA THR A 216 1.06 2.91 -19.91
C THR A 216 0.85 1.87 -21.00
N GLN A 217 0.61 0.60 -20.62
CA GLN A 217 0.28 -0.47 -21.55
C GLN A 217 -1.09 -0.26 -22.23
N SER A 218 -2.04 0.36 -21.53
CA SER A 218 -3.41 0.58 -22.04
C SER A 218 -3.58 1.88 -22.85
N LEU A 219 -2.66 2.84 -22.69
CA LEU A 219 -2.82 4.16 -23.28
C LEU A 219 -2.55 4.17 -24.79
N PRO A 220 -3.35 4.94 -25.58
CA PRO A 220 -3.01 5.20 -26.97
C PRO A 220 -1.64 5.88 -27.09
N ALA A 221 -0.89 5.58 -28.16
CA ALA A 221 0.44 6.16 -28.39
C ALA A 221 0.44 7.70 -28.36
N ALA A 222 -0.61 8.33 -28.90
CA ALA A 222 -0.77 9.78 -28.87
C ALA A 222 -0.91 10.34 -27.45
N THR A 223 -1.62 9.63 -26.55
CA THR A 223 -1.73 10.03 -25.14
C THR A 223 -0.43 9.78 -24.40
N MET A 224 0.23 8.63 -24.62
CA MET A 224 1.55 8.37 -24.04
C MET A 224 2.58 9.41 -24.46
N ALA A 225 2.56 9.90 -25.70
CA ALA A 225 3.47 10.94 -26.17
C ALA A 225 3.33 12.28 -25.41
N ARG A 226 2.20 12.52 -24.73
CA ARG A 226 1.98 13.71 -23.90
C ARG A 226 2.57 13.61 -22.49
N ILE A 227 3.01 12.42 -22.08
CA ILE A 227 3.64 12.18 -20.78
C ILE A 227 5.15 12.44 -20.90
N ASN A 228 5.68 13.32 -20.06
CA ASN A 228 7.07 13.75 -20.04
C ASN A 228 7.98 12.79 -19.28
N SER A 229 7.51 12.23 -18.18
CA SER A 229 8.26 11.28 -17.36
C SER A 229 7.38 10.20 -16.73
N VAL A 230 7.96 9.02 -16.58
CA VAL A 230 7.37 7.85 -15.91
C VAL A 230 8.36 7.41 -14.84
N LEU A 231 7.94 7.44 -13.58
CA LEU A 231 8.80 7.12 -12.44
C LEU A 231 8.14 6.05 -11.56
N THR A 232 8.88 5.01 -11.16
CA THR A 232 8.36 4.03 -10.21
C THR A 232 9.32 3.79 -9.06
N PHE A 233 8.77 3.52 -7.88
CA PHE A 233 9.50 3.16 -6.66
C PHE A 233 9.04 1.76 -6.22
N GLY A 234 9.97 0.87 -5.85
CA GLY A 234 9.60 -0.46 -5.38
C GLY A 234 8.79 -1.25 -6.40
N ASP A 235 9.18 -1.18 -7.68
CA ASP A 235 8.41 -1.69 -8.82
C ASP A 235 8.46 -3.23 -8.91
N PRO A 236 7.35 -3.96 -8.68
CA PRO A 236 7.34 -5.42 -8.78
C PRO A 236 7.58 -5.95 -10.19
N GLY A 237 7.47 -5.10 -11.22
CA GLY A 237 7.79 -5.46 -12.60
C GLY A 237 9.27 -5.30 -12.97
N TYR A 238 10.12 -4.80 -12.06
CA TYR A 238 11.57 -4.71 -12.27
C TYR A 238 12.18 -6.11 -12.52
N PRO A 239 13.20 -6.25 -13.41
CA PRO A 239 13.89 -5.22 -14.19
C PRO A 239 13.27 -4.93 -15.56
N ASN A 240 12.04 -5.39 -15.83
CA ASN A 240 11.44 -5.22 -17.16
C ASN A 240 11.18 -3.72 -17.43
N PRO A 241 11.42 -3.23 -18.66
CA PRO A 241 11.05 -1.87 -19.04
C PRO A 241 9.56 -1.59 -18.82
N ILE A 242 9.21 -0.32 -18.58
CA ILE A 242 7.82 0.12 -18.55
C ILE A 242 7.37 0.36 -20.00
N PRO A 243 6.32 -0.33 -20.50
CA PRO A 243 5.87 -0.19 -21.88
C PRO A 243 5.56 1.27 -22.26
N GLY A 244 6.07 1.72 -23.42
CA GLY A 244 5.80 3.06 -23.96
C GLY A 244 6.51 4.22 -23.25
N ALA A 245 7.43 3.92 -22.31
CA ALA A 245 8.17 4.91 -21.53
C ALA A 245 9.65 5.05 -21.95
N ASP A 246 10.01 4.56 -23.13
CA ASP A 246 11.37 4.60 -23.66
C ASP A 246 11.94 6.04 -23.66
N GLY A 247 13.15 6.20 -23.12
CA GLY A 247 13.82 7.50 -23.03
C GLY A 247 13.24 8.47 -21.99
N LYS A 248 12.18 8.09 -21.28
CA LYS A 248 11.50 8.94 -20.27
C LYS A 248 11.11 8.20 -18.99
N THR A 249 11.73 7.06 -18.74
CA THR A 249 11.46 6.21 -17.57
C THR A 249 12.60 6.25 -16.56
N GLN A 250 12.26 6.17 -15.27
CA GLN A 250 13.18 5.82 -14.19
C GLN A 250 12.48 4.83 -13.25
N ILE A 251 13.14 3.71 -12.96
CA ILE A 251 12.66 2.70 -12.00
C ILE A 251 13.65 2.70 -10.84
N ILE A 252 13.17 2.97 -9.63
CA ILE A 252 13.96 2.99 -8.40
C ILE A 252 13.59 1.76 -7.58
N CYS A 253 14.53 0.83 -7.46
CA CYS A 253 14.43 -0.36 -6.61
C CYS A 253 15.67 -0.43 -5.72
N HIS A 254 15.48 -0.53 -4.41
CA HIS A 254 16.58 -0.76 -3.47
C HIS A 254 17.12 -2.18 -3.61
N ASP A 255 18.42 -2.35 -3.35
CA ASP A 255 19.10 -3.63 -3.55
C ASP A 255 18.47 -4.76 -2.73
N ASP A 256 17.99 -4.49 -1.52
CA ASP A 256 17.38 -5.47 -0.61
C ASP A 256 15.84 -5.39 -0.55
N ASP A 257 15.23 -4.66 -1.47
CA ASP A 257 13.78 -4.68 -1.65
C ASP A 257 13.35 -5.99 -2.34
N ALA A 258 12.75 -6.89 -1.56
CA ALA A 258 12.27 -8.15 -2.08
C ALA A 258 11.04 -7.98 -2.98
N VAL A 259 10.24 -6.92 -2.87
CA VAL A 259 9.07 -6.68 -3.73
C VAL A 259 9.50 -6.50 -5.19
N CYS A 260 10.60 -5.79 -5.43
CA CYS A 260 11.22 -5.66 -6.77
C CYS A 260 11.72 -6.99 -7.36
N LYS A 261 11.76 -8.05 -6.54
CA LYS A 261 12.24 -9.40 -6.91
C LYS A 261 11.12 -10.45 -6.82
N GLY A 262 9.86 -10.02 -6.69
CA GLY A 262 8.69 -10.91 -6.55
C GLY A 262 8.48 -11.50 -5.15
N GLY A 263 9.14 -10.93 -4.14
CA GLY A 263 9.03 -11.28 -2.74
C GLY A 263 8.09 -10.37 -1.95
N PHE A 264 8.18 -10.47 -0.63
CA PHE A 264 7.31 -9.76 0.31
C PHE A 264 7.94 -8.44 0.81
N ILE A 265 7.14 -7.60 1.48
CA ILE A 265 7.60 -6.29 1.97
C ILE A 265 8.75 -6.45 2.98
N THR A 266 9.88 -5.80 2.71
CA THR A 266 11.04 -5.64 3.61
C THR A 266 11.10 -4.22 4.16
N VAL A 267 12.03 -3.95 5.10
CA VAL A 267 12.29 -2.59 5.58
C VAL A 267 12.74 -1.69 4.42
N ASP A 268 13.58 -2.17 3.50
CA ASP A 268 14.04 -1.39 2.35
C ASP A 268 12.90 -0.92 1.46
N HIS A 269 11.83 -1.72 1.34
CA HIS A 269 10.63 -1.30 0.62
C HIS A 269 9.97 -0.05 1.22
N LEU A 270 10.22 0.26 2.50
CA LEU A 270 9.64 1.39 3.23
C LEU A 270 10.53 2.65 3.26
N THR A 271 11.69 2.63 2.58
CA THR A 271 12.74 3.65 2.73
C THR A 271 12.95 4.54 1.48
N TYR A 272 12.06 4.46 0.49
CA TYR A 272 12.19 5.23 -0.76
C TYR A 272 12.16 6.77 -0.59
N ALA A 273 11.86 7.28 0.60
CA ALA A 273 12.09 8.69 0.94
C ALA A 273 13.56 9.11 0.74
N GLU A 274 14.51 8.17 0.83
CA GLU A 274 15.94 8.40 0.59
C GLU A 274 16.22 8.81 -0.86
N ASN A 275 15.41 8.38 -1.82
CA ASN A 275 15.58 8.72 -3.24
C ASN A 275 14.73 9.91 -3.69
N ALA A 276 13.99 10.56 -2.77
CA ALA A 276 13.09 11.67 -3.10
C ALA A 276 13.80 12.78 -3.90
N THR A 277 15.04 13.13 -3.52
CA THR A 277 15.86 14.12 -4.21
C THR A 277 16.17 13.71 -5.64
N THR A 278 16.66 12.48 -5.86
CA THR A 278 16.99 11.95 -7.20
C THR A 278 15.76 11.82 -8.09
N ALA A 279 14.63 11.41 -7.51
CA ALA A 279 13.35 11.34 -8.20
C ALA A 279 12.86 12.73 -8.68
N ALA A 280 12.99 13.75 -7.82
CA ALA A 280 12.67 15.13 -8.16
C ALA A 280 13.54 15.65 -9.30
N GLU A 281 14.85 15.42 -9.24
CA GLU A 281 15.81 15.81 -10.29
C GLU A 281 15.42 15.22 -11.66
N PHE A 282 15.08 13.92 -11.69
CA PHE A 282 14.66 13.26 -12.92
C PHE A 282 13.38 13.87 -13.51
N VAL A 283 12.37 14.13 -12.68
CA VAL A 283 11.11 14.74 -13.15
C VAL A 283 11.36 16.15 -13.69
N LEU A 284 12.18 16.96 -13.00
CA LEU A 284 12.52 18.30 -13.46
C LEU A 284 13.30 18.27 -14.78
N GLN A 285 14.28 17.37 -14.91
CA GLN A 285 15.06 17.20 -16.14
C GLN A 285 14.18 16.84 -17.35
N LYS A 286 13.12 16.05 -17.15
CA LYS A 286 12.18 15.69 -18.23
C LYS A 286 11.12 16.75 -18.51
N ALA A 287 10.99 17.75 -17.63
CA ALA A 287 10.06 18.85 -17.76
C ALA A 287 10.65 20.07 -18.49
N ASP A 288 11.97 20.20 -18.54
CA ASP A 288 12.66 21.20 -19.36
C ASP A 288 12.40 20.98 -20.87
#